data_AF-A0A1B9E926-F1
#
_entry.id   AF-A0A1B9E926-F1
#
_cell.length_a   1.000
_cell.length_b   1.000
_cell.length_c   1.000
_cell.angle_alpha   90.00
_cell.angle_beta   90.00
_cell.angle_gamma   90.00
#
_symmetry.space_group_name_H-M   'P 1'
#
loop_
_entity.id
_entity.type
_entity.pdbx_description
1 polymer ?
#
loop_
_entity_poly.entity_id
_entity_poly.type
_entity_poly.pdbx_seq_one_letter_code
_entity_poly.pdbx_strand_id
1 'polypeptide(L)'
;MTPKEKAKELVLKYTRYANGYVGSSMLTNTEYPEQIDKNAKEMALISINEIIYELSGLPRIPYNERRTKFWEDVRKEIESV
;
A
#
# COMPACT_ATOMS: atom_id res chain seq x y z
N MET A 1 -13.13 -1.78 10.48
CA MET A 1 -11.81 -1.23 10.09
C MET A 1 -12.05 -0.06 9.15
N THR A 2 -11.45 1.08 9.45
CA THR A 2 -11.56 2.30 8.64
C THR A 2 -10.55 2.28 7.48
N PRO A 3 -10.75 3.08 6.41
CA PRO A 3 -9.77 3.22 5.34
C PRO A 3 -8.37 3.61 5.85
N LYS A 4 -8.31 4.55 6.80
CA LYS A 4 -7.08 5.00 7.46
C LYS A 4 -6.37 3.89 8.22
N GLU A 5 -7.10 3.09 8.99
CA GLU A 5 -6.54 1.92 9.69
C GLU A 5 -5.97 0.91 8.70
N LYS A 6 -6.68 0.66 7.59
CA LYS A 6 -6.24 -0.28 6.57
C LYS A 6 -5.02 0.22 5.79
N ALA A 7 -4.98 1.51 5.46
CA ALA A 7 -3.83 2.16 4.84
C ALA A 7 -2.58 1.98 5.70
N LYS A 8 -2.68 2.27 7.01
CA LYS A 8 -1.59 2.08 7.97
C LYS A 8 -1.15 0.61 8.09
N GLU A 9 -2.11 -0.32 8.14
CA GLU A 9 -1.83 -1.76 8.18
C GLU A 9 -1.04 -2.21 6.95
N LEU A 10 -1.42 -1.75 5.74
CA LEU A 10 -0.76 -2.12 4.49
C LEU A 10 0.66 -1.57 4.41
N VAL A 11 0.85 -0.28 4.69
CA VAL A 11 2.19 0.32 4.68
C VAL A 11 3.10 -0.40 5.68
N LEU A 12 2.63 -0.64 6.92
CA LEU A 12 3.41 -1.36 7.92
C LEU A 12 3.75 -2.80 7.51
N LYS A 13 2.81 -3.49 6.85
CA LYS A 13 3.04 -4.82 6.29
C LYS A 13 4.17 -4.77 5.25
N TYR A 14 4.14 -3.80 4.34
CA TYR A 14 5.14 -3.68 3.28
C TYR A 14 6.48 -3.12 3.76
N THR A 15 6.53 -2.29 4.80
CA THR A 15 7.80 -1.83 5.43
C THR A 15 8.72 -3.00 5.76
N ARG A 16 8.16 -4.14 6.23
CA ARG A 16 8.94 -5.35 6.55
C ARG A 16 9.59 -6.00 5.33
N TYR A 17 9.00 -5.82 4.15
CA TYR A 17 9.48 -6.40 2.89
C TYR A 17 10.24 -5.37 2.03
N ALA A 18 10.03 -4.09 2.28
CA ALA A 18 10.72 -2.96 1.64
C ALA A 18 12.15 -2.78 2.18
N ASN A 19 12.47 -3.42 3.30
CA ASN A 19 13.83 -3.51 3.85
C ASN A 19 14.68 -4.50 3.04
N GLY A 20 14.87 -4.20 1.76
CA GLY A 20 15.91 -4.83 0.97
C GLY A 20 17.22 -4.13 1.33
N TYR A 21 18.20 -4.87 1.84
CA TYR A 21 19.57 -4.39 1.96
C TYR A 21 20.02 -3.81 0.61
N VAL A 22 20.09 -2.48 0.52
CA VAL A 22 20.45 -1.76 -0.70
C VAL A 22 21.98 -1.78 -0.83
N GLY A 23 22.54 -2.79 -1.50
CA GLY A 23 23.99 -2.85 -1.78
C GLY A 23 24.89 -2.89 -0.54
N SER A 24 25.97 -2.10 -0.55
CA SER A 24 26.98 -2.03 0.53
C SER A 24 26.44 -1.69 1.92
N SER A 25 25.16 -1.34 2.07
CA SER A 25 24.46 -1.25 3.36
C SER A 25 24.47 -2.58 4.15
N MET A 26 24.60 -3.72 3.48
CA MET A 26 24.85 -5.03 4.14
C MET A 26 26.21 -5.07 4.85
N LEU A 27 27.18 -4.32 4.35
CA LEU A 27 28.55 -4.22 4.90
C LEU A 27 28.67 -3.06 5.91
N THR A 28 27.83 -2.02 5.81
CA THR A 28 27.92 -0.81 6.64
C THR A 28 26.80 -0.64 7.66
N ASN A 29 25.83 -1.57 7.72
CA ASN A 29 24.65 -1.52 8.62
C ASN A 29 23.88 -0.19 8.56
N THR A 30 23.93 0.49 7.42
CA THR A 30 23.28 1.79 7.25
C THR A 30 21.85 1.60 6.78
N GLU A 31 20.89 1.96 7.63
CA GLU A 31 19.47 1.98 7.28
C GLU A 31 19.10 3.28 6.56
N TYR A 32 18.26 3.17 5.53
CA TYR A 32 17.69 4.30 4.79
C TYR A 32 16.17 4.36 5.01
N PRO A 33 15.70 4.80 6.20
CA PRO A 33 14.29 4.69 6.59
C PRO A 33 13.35 5.40 5.63
N GLU A 34 13.72 6.57 5.10
CA GLU A 34 12.90 7.31 4.13
C GLU A 34 12.67 6.51 2.83
N GLN A 35 13.70 5.79 2.36
CA GLN A 35 13.59 4.97 1.16
C GLN A 35 12.75 3.72 1.42
N ILE A 36 12.88 3.11 2.60
CA ILE A 36 12.06 1.97 3.02
C ILE A 36 10.58 2.37 3.08
N ASP A 37 10.27 3.51 3.69
CA ASP A 37 8.90 4.01 3.77
C ASP A 37 8.33 4.37 2.40
N LYS A 38 9.14 4.98 1.53
CA LYS A 38 8.74 5.27 0.15
C LYS A 38 8.41 3.99 -0.62
N ASN A 39 9.30 3.00 -0.57
CA ASN A 39 9.11 1.71 -1.24
C ASN A 39 7.87 0.97 -0.69
N ALA A 40 7.66 1.01 0.64
CA ALA A 40 6.50 0.39 1.27
C ALA A 40 5.18 1.03 0.81
N LYS A 41 5.14 2.35 0.67
CA LYS A 41 3.99 3.08 0.12
C LYS A 41 3.73 2.69 -1.34
N GLU A 42 4.76 2.66 -2.17
CA GLU A 42 4.63 2.27 -3.59
C GLU A 42 4.07 0.84 -3.72
N MET A 43 4.59 -0.12 -2.94
CA MET A 43 4.06 -1.49 -2.92
C MET A 43 2.58 -1.53 -2.50
N ALA A 44 2.21 -0.75 -1.49
CA ALA A 44 0.82 -0.68 -1.03
C ALA A 44 -0.12 -0.12 -2.10
N LEU A 45 0.32 0.93 -2.82
CA LEU A 45 -0.43 1.54 -3.91
C LEU A 45 -0.61 0.57 -5.09
N ILE A 46 0.44 -0.17 -5.46
CA ILE A 46 0.38 -1.20 -6.51
C ILE A 46 -0.70 -2.23 -6.17
N SER A 47 -0.66 -2.81 -4.95
CA SER A 47 -1.65 -3.81 -4.55
C SER A 47 -3.09 -3.28 -4.53
N ILE A 48 -3.29 -2.03 -4.10
CA ILE A 48 -4.64 -1.42 -4.10
C ILE A 48 -5.12 -1.18 -5.52
N ASN A 49 -4.24 -0.70 -6.41
CA ASN A 49 -4.61 -0.47 -7.80
C ASN A 49 -5.00 -1.78 -8.50
N GLU A 50 -4.32 -2.90 -8.22
CA GLU A 50 -4.72 -4.22 -8.69
C GLU A 50 -6.10 -4.62 -8.15
N ILE A 51 -6.37 -4.41 -6.86
CA ILE A 51 -7.70 -4.69 -6.28
C ILE A 51 -8.80 -3.85 -6.94
N ILE A 52 -8.57 -2.55 -7.13
CA ILE A 52 -9.54 -1.66 -7.78
C ILE A 52 -9.75 -2.09 -9.24
N TYR A 53 -8.68 -2.47 -9.93
CA TYR A 53 -8.75 -2.97 -11.30
C TYR A 53 -9.62 -4.23 -11.38
N GLU A 54 -9.39 -5.23 -10.53
CA GLU A 54 -10.21 -6.44 -10.46
C GLU A 54 -11.68 -6.14 -10.14
N LEU A 55 -11.94 -5.20 -9.22
CA LEU A 55 -13.30 -4.78 -8.89
C LEU A 55 -13.99 -4.06 -10.05
N SER A 56 -13.24 -3.37 -10.91
CA SER A 56 -13.79 -2.66 -12.07
C SER A 56 -14.35 -3.59 -13.14
N GLY A 57 -13.89 -4.84 -13.18
CA GLY A 57 -14.39 -5.90 -14.07
C GLY A 57 -15.68 -6.57 -13.58
N LEU A 58 -16.10 -6.31 -12.34
CA LEU A 58 -17.29 -6.93 -11.75
C LEU A 58 -18.59 -6.18 -12.11
N PRO A 59 -19.75 -6.83 -12.04
CA PRO A 59 -21.04 -6.17 -12.21
C PRO A 59 -21.21 -4.99 -11.23
N ARG A 60 -21.75 -3.89 -11.73
CA ARG A 60 -22.08 -2.70 -10.93
C ARG A 60 -23.31 -2.95 -10.07
N ILE A 61 -23.09 -3.59 -8.92
CA ILE A 61 -24.09 -3.79 -7.87
C ILE A 61 -23.68 -3.00 -6.63
N PRO A 62 -24.63 -2.59 -5.76
CA PRO A 62 -24.33 -1.77 -4.58
C PRO A 62 -23.29 -2.37 -3.63
N TYR A 63 -23.12 -3.69 -3.64
CA TYR A 63 -22.06 -4.37 -2.89
C TYR A 63 -20.67 -4.08 -3.46
N ASN A 64 -20.48 -4.20 -4.78
CA ASN A 64 -19.19 -3.97 -5.44
C ASN A 64 -18.82 -2.50 -5.42
N GLU A 65 -19.78 -1.58 -5.64
CA GLU A 65 -19.53 -0.14 -5.57
C GLU A 65 -19.02 0.30 -4.19
N ARG A 66 -19.61 -0.24 -3.12
CA ARG A 66 -19.14 0.02 -1.74
C ARG A 66 -17.71 -0.48 -1.53
N ARG A 67 -17.35 -1.63 -2.10
CA ARG A 67 -15.98 -2.17 -2.02
C ARG A 67 -15.01 -1.31 -2.82
N THR A 68 -15.34 -0.93 -4.05
CA THR A 68 -14.49 -0.07 -4.88
C THR A 68 -14.24 1.26 -4.17
N LYS A 69 -15.29 1.90 -3.67
CA LYS A 69 -15.17 3.16 -2.91
C LYS A 69 -14.28 3.01 -1.68
N PHE A 70 -14.45 1.93 -0.92
CA PHE A 70 -13.58 1.66 0.24
C PHE A 70 -12.10 1.60 -0.16
N TRP A 71 -11.76 0.88 -1.23
CA TRP A 71 -10.37 0.78 -1.68
C TRP A 71 -9.83 2.06 -2.30
N GLU A 72 -10.66 2.85 -2.97
CA GLU A 72 -10.30 4.20 -3.42
C GLU A 72 -9.99 5.13 -2.25
N ASP A 73 -10.78 5.05 -1.17
CA ASP A 73 -10.54 5.82 0.04
C ASP A 73 -9.25 5.36 0.74
N VAL A 74 -8.98 4.04 0.79
CA VAL A 74 -7.69 3.52 1.29
C VAL A 74 -6.52 4.04 0.45
N ARG A 75 -6.64 4.08 -0.89
CA ARG A 75 -5.59 4.61 -1.76
C ARG A 75 -5.24 6.06 -1.42
N LYS A 76 -6.26 6.91 -1.27
CA LYS A 76 -6.08 8.33 -0.90
C LYS A 76 -5.41 8.50 0.46
N GLU A 77 -5.79 7.67 1.44
CA GLU A 77 -5.14 7.68 2.76
C GLU A 77 -3.65 7.36 2.65
N ILE A 78 -3.24 6.39 1.81
CA ILE A 78 -1.82 6.07 1.58
C ILE A 78 -1.07 7.21 0.89
N GLU A 79 -1.69 7.87 -0.08
CA GLU A 79 -1.12 9.04 -0.78
C GLU A 79 -0.97 10.27 0.13
N SER A 80 -1.78 10.36 1.20
CA SER A 80 -1.77 11.47 2.15
C SER A 80 -0.76 11.34 3.29
N VAL A 81 -0.23 10.13 3.52
CA VAL A 81 0.82 9.82 4.51
C VAL A 81 2.18 10.07 3.87
#